data_AF-A0A916JFE3-F1
#
_entry.id   AF-A0A916JFE3-F1
#
_cell.length_a   1.000
_cell.length_b   1.000
_cell.length_c   1.000
_cell.angle_alpha   90.00
_cell.angle_beta   90.00
_cell.angle_gamma   90.00
#
_symmetry.space_group_name_H-M   'P 1'
#
loop_
_entity.id
_entity.type
_entity.pdbx_description
1 polymer ?
#
loop_
_entity_poly.entity_id
_entity_poly.type
_entity_poly.pdbx_seq_one_letter_code
_entity_poly.pdbx_strand_id
1 'polypeptide(L)'
;MFHAFKSSLESGKTDDYTADELLAHLVDAEWDDRHNRRVERQINYARFRYKAMVENIHYHADRSIERNQIMRLSDRRCGRMLFYCP
;
A
#
# COMPACT_ATOMS: atom_id res chain seq x y z
N MET A 1 -14.46 -6.13 1.02
CA MET A 1 -15.70 -6.16 1.86
C MET A 1 -16.18 -7.57 2.17
N PHE A 2 -16.59 -8.41 1.20
CA PHE A 2 -17.12 -9.77 1.46
C PHE A 2 -16.17 -10.66 2.27
N HIS A 3 -14.88 -10.69 1.89
CA HIS A 3 -13.87 -11.47 2.61
C HIS A 3 -13.67 -11.01 4.05
N ALA A 4 -13.57 -9.71 4.29
CA ALA A 4 -13.42 -9.14 5.63
C ALA A 4 -14.64 -9.46 6.51
N PHE A 5 -15.86 -9.32 5.98
CA PHE A 5 -17.08 -9.67 6.70
C PHE A 5 -17.18 -11.16 7.02
N LYS A 6 -16.85 -12.03 6.06
CA LYS A 6 -16.81 -13.48 6.27
C LYS A 6 -15.78 -13.85 7.34
N SER A 7 -14.58 -13.27 7.29
CA SER A 7 -13.56 -13.49 8.32
C SER A 7 -13.96 -12.97 9.70
N SER A 8 -14.67 -11.85 9.78
CA SER A 8 -15.21 -11.34 11.06
C SER A 8 -16.27 -12.28 11.64
N LEU A 9 -17.12 -12.87 10.80
CA LEU A 9 -18.11 -13.88 11.21
C LEU A 9 -17.45 -15.19 11.66
N GLU A 10 -16.49 -15.69 10.89
CA GLU A 10 -15.73 -16.91 11.22
C GLU A 10 -14.87 -16.74 12.48
N SER A 11 -14.38 -15.51 12.72
CA SER A 11 -13.57 -15.18 13.89
C SER A 11 -14.40 -15.02 15.18
N GLY A 12 -15.74 -15.00 15.11
CA GLY A 12 -16.62 -14.86 16.28
C GLY A 12 -16.49 -13.52 17.02
N LYS A 13 -15.80 -12.52 16.45
CA LYS A 13 -15.51 -11.23 17.08
C LYS A 13 -16.62 -10.19 16.90
N THR A 14 -17.80 -10.61 16.43
CA THR A 14 -18.90 -9.69 16.11
C THR A 14 -19.62 -9.16 17.36
N ASP A 15 -19.41 -9.77 18.53
CA ASP A 15 -20.03 -9.36 19.80
C ASP A 15 -19.32 -8.17 20.45
N ASP A 16 -18.04 -7.94 20.12
CA ASP A 16 -17.22 -6.87 20.73
C ASP A 16 -17.35 -5.52 20.01
N TYR A 17 -17.96 -5.49 18.82
CA TYR A 17 -18.09 -4.27 18.01
C TYR A 17 -19.50 -3.71 18.06
N THR A 18 -19.61 -2.41 18.34
CA THR A 18 -20.83 -1.67 18.06
C THR A 18 -21.08 -1.65 16.54
N ALA A 19 -22.34 -1.58 16.11
CA ALA A 19 -22.69 -1.62 14.68
C ALA A 19 -21.92 -0.60 13.81
N ASP A 20 -21.64 0.59 14.34
CA ASP A 20 -20.88 1.63 13.65
C ASP A 20 -19.38 1.31 13.57
N GLU A 21 -18.81 0.72 14.62
CA GLU A 21 -17.40 0.28 14.65
C GLU A 21 -17.16 -0.87 13.68
N LEU A 22 -18.11 -1.81 13.58
CA LEU A 22 -18.07 -2.88 12.59
C LEU A 22 -18.11 -2.31 11.17
N LEU A 23 -18.96 -1.31 10.93
CA LEU A 23 -19.07 -0.67 9.61
C LEU A 23 -17.77 0.06 9.25
N ALA A 24 -17.20 0.83 10.18
CA ALA A 24 -15.90 1.50 9.97
C ALA A 24 -14.79 0.48 9.63
N HIS A 25 -14.70 -0.60 10.40
CA HIS A 25 -13.72 -1.67 10.14
C HIS A 25 -13.91 -2.33 8.77
N LEU A 26 -15.16 -2.56 8.35
CA LEU A 26 -15.45 -3.14 7.02
C LEU A 26 -15.07 -2.19 5.89
N VAL A 27 -15.24 -0.88 6.07
CA VAL A 27 -14.85 0.15 5.10
C VAL A 27 -13.33 0.22 4.98
N ASP A 28 -12.61 0.23 6.11
CA ASP A 28 -11.14 0.26 6.12
C ASP A 28 -10.55 -1.00 5.46
N ALA A 29 -11.08 -2.18 5.80
CA ALA A 29 -10.63 -3.43 5.18
C ALA A 29 -10.90 -3.48 3.67
N GLU A 30 -11.97 -2.84 3.20
CA GLU A 30 -12.28 -2.70 1.77
C GLU A 30 -11.32 -1.76 1.07
N TRP A 31 -11.02 -0.64 1.70
CA TRP A 31 -10.04 0.32 1.24
C TRP A 31 -8.65 -0.31 1.10
N ASP A 32 -8.22 -1.06 2.10
CA ASP A 32 -6.94 -1.77 2.12
C ASP A 32 -6.84 -2.83 1.02
N ASP A 33 -7.89 -3.63 0.81
CA ASP A 33 -7.93 -4.61 -0.28
C ASP A 33 -7.85 -3.94 -1.65
N ARG A 34 -8.57 -2.83 -1.87
CA ARG A 34 -8.45 -2.03 -3.11
C ARG A 34 -7.05 -1.46 -3.28
N HIS A 35 -6.45 -0.96 -2.19
CA HIS A 35 -5.10 -0.40 -2.20
C HIS A 35 -4.07 -1.49 -2.56
N ASN A 36 -4.11 -2.64 -1.90
CA ASN A 36 -3.22 -3.76 -2.16
C ASN A 36 -3.33 -4.25 -3.59
N ARG A 37 -4.54 -4.43 -4.12
CA ARG A 37 -4.74 -4.81 -5.53
C ARG A 37 -4.21 -3.77 -6.51
N ARG A 38 -4.21 -2.48 -6.15
CA ARG A 38 -3.61 -1.42 -6.97
C ARG A 38 -2.09 -1.52 -6.96
N VAL A 39 -1.50 -1.72 -5.79
CA VAL A 39 -0.05 -1.87 -5.61
C VAL A 39 0.46 -3.11 -6.34
N GLU A 40 -0.19 -4.26 -6.18
CA GLU A 40 0.17 -5.50 -6.88
C GLU A 40 0.12 -5.33 -8.40
N ARG A 41 -0.93 -4.67 -8.92
CA ARG A 41 -1.00 -4.34 -10.35
C ARG A 41 0.15 -3.46 -10.78
N GLN A 42 0.47 -2.40 -10.04
CA GLN A 42 1.59 -1.51 -10.35
C GLN A 42 2.94 -2.25 -10.35
N ILE A 43 3.16 -3.15 -9.39
CA ILE A 43 4.36 -3.99 -9.32
C ILE A 43 4.45 -4.90 -10.57
N ASN A 44 3.34 -5.54 -10.93
CA ASN A 44 3.29 -6.40 -12.11
C ASN A 44 3.52 -5.62 -13.42
N TYR A 45 2.92 -4.43 -13.55
CA TYR A 45 3.10 -3.57 -14.73
C TYR A 45 4.51 -2.96 -14.82
N ALA A 46 5.18 -2.71 -13.70
CA ALA A 46 6.54 -2.20 -13.70
C ALA A 46 7.58 -3.23 -14.21
N ARG A 47 7.22 -4.52 -14.31
CA ARG A 47 8.04 -5.61 -14.87
C ARG A 47 9.48 -5.60 -14.34
N PHE A 48 9.65 -5.41 -13.04
CA PHE A 48 10.98 -5.42 -12.44
C PHE A 48 11.64 -6.79 -12.64
N ARG A 49 12.83 -6.82 -13.22
CA ARG A 49 13.63 -8.06 -13.41
C ARG A 49 14.01 -8.71 -12.07
N TYR A 50 14.15 -7.90 -11.03
CA TYR A 50 14.44 -8.31 -9.66
C TYR A 50 13.50 -7.57 -8.70
N LYS A 51 13.16 -8.17 -7.56
CA LYS A 51 12.39 -7.46 -6.53
C LYS A 51 13.19 -6.24 -6.05
N ALA A 52 12.78 -5.06 -6.47
CA ALA A 52 13.42 -3.81 -6.10
C ALA A 52 12.94 -3.39 -4.71
N MET A 53 13.87 -3.23 -3.78
CA MET A 53 13.63 -2.71 -2.43
C MET A 53 14.52 -1.49 -2.23
N VAL A 54 14.04 -0.48 -1.49
CA VAL A 54 14.78 0.76 -1.22
C VAL A 54 16.11 0.48 -0.49
N GLU A 55 16.17 -0.61 0.27
CA GLU A 55 17.38 -1.10 0.95
C GLU A 55 18.48 -1.56 -0.02
N ASN A 56 18.11 -2.03 -1.22
CA ASN A 56 19.05 -2.53 -2.23
C ASN A 56 19.65 -1.40 -3.09
N ILE A 57 19.41 -0.13 -2.76
CA ILE A 57 19.94 1.01 -3.51
C ILE A 57 21.40 1.25 -3.10
N HIS A 58 22.31 1.16 -4.07
CA HIS A 58 23.72 1.50 -3.86
C HIS A 58 23.95 3.01 -3.97
N TYR A 59 23.99 3.68 -2.80
CA TYR A 59 24.31 5.10 -2.64
C TYR A 59 25.82 5.35 -2.81
N HIS A 60 26.36 5.15 -4.02
CA HIS A 60 27.73 5.58 -4.33
C HIS A 60 27.75 7.08 -4.63
N ALA A 61 28.78 7.78 -4.14
CA ALA A 61 28.94 9.23 -4.31
C ALA A 61 28.96 9.66 -5.79
N ASP A 62 29.45 8.80 -6.68
CA ASP A 62 29.59 9.07 -8.12
C ASP A 62 28.25 9.21 -8.85
N ARG A 63 27.14 8.72 -8.28
CA ARG A 63 25.80 8.82 -8.86
C ARG A 63 24.98 10.01 -8.36
N SER A 64 25.54 10.84 -7.47
CA SER A 64 24.86 11.99 -6.85
C SER A 64 23.47 11.66 -6.27
N ILE A 65 23.32 10.46 -5.67
CA ILE A 65 22.06 10.03 -5.07
C ILE A 65 22.11 10.27 -3.57
N GLU A 66 21.40 11.31 -3.11
CA GLU A 66 21.29 11.63 -1.69
C GLU A 66 20.31 10.69 -0.98
N ARG A 67 20.80 9.96 0.02
CA ARG A 67 20.00 9.04 0.83
C ARG A 67 18.77 9.72 1.45
N ASN A 68 18.92 10.96 1.91
CA ASN A 68 17.83 11.75 2.47
C ASN A 68 16.73 12.05 1.45
N GLN A 69 17.09 12.28 0.19
CA GLN A 69 16.12 12.54 -0.87
C GLN A 69 15.32 11.27 -1.20
N ILE A 70 15.99 10.13 -1.32
CA ILE A 70 15.32 8.84 -1.56
C ILE A 70 14.38 8.48 -0.42
N MET A 71 14.81 8.63 0.83
CA MET A 71 13.98 8.31 1.99
C MET A 71 12.72 9.21 2.07
N ARG A 72 12.85 10.49 1.69
CA ARG A 72 11.70 11.42 1.58
C ARG A 72 10.76 11.06 0.45
N LEU A 73 11.27 10.52 -0.65
CA LEU A 73 10.45 10.07 -1.78
C LEU A 73 9.74 8.75 -1.50
N SER A 74 10.36 7.85 -0.73
CA SER A 74 9.75 6.57 -0.36
C SER A 74 8.66 6.68 0.70
N ASP A 75 8.79 7.63 1.64
CA ASP A 75 7.82 7.82 2.73
C ASP A 75 6.55 8.57 2.28
N ARG A 76 6.63 9.29 1.16
CA ARG A 76 5.44 9.92 0.60
C ARG A 76 4.57 8.85 -0.02
N ARG A 77 3.51 8.48 0.72
CA ARG A 77 2.26 7.94 0.17
C ARG A 77 1.91 8.80 -1.05
N CYS A 78 2.28 8.33 -2.25
CA CYS A 78 1.90 8.96 -3.50
C CYS A 78 0.43 8.59 -3.77
N GLY A 79 -0.44 9.03 -2.87
CA GLY A 79 -1.85 9.22 -3.13
C GLY A 79 -1.97 10.57 -3.82
N ARG A 80 -2.18 10.53 -5.13
CA ARG A 80 -2.64 11.66 -5.96
C ARG A 80 -1.61 12.79 -6.14
N MET A 81 -0.73 12.62 -7.14
CA MET A 81 -0.44 13.75 -8.04
C MET A 81 -0.10 13.24 -9.45
N LEU A 82 -1.09 13.39 -10.32
CA LEU A 82 -1.05 13.59 -11.76
C LEU A 82 0.34 13.44 -12.43
N PHE A 83 0.55 12.30 -13.09
CA PHE A 83 1.35 12.28 -14.32
C PHE A 83 0.44 12.74 -15.46
N TYR A 84 0.46 14.05 -15.70
CA TYR A 84 0.19 14.60 -17.03
C TYR A 84 1.54 14.83 -17.69
N CYS A 85 1.69 14.24 -18.88
CA CYS A 85 2.72 14.50 -19.90
C CYS A 85 2.98 16.01 -20.06
N PRO A 86 4.19 16.42 -20.47
CA PRO A 86 4.66 16.11 -21.83
C PRO A 86 5.80 15.11 -21.90
#